data_AF-A0A2Z5FRZ1-F1
#
_entry.id   AF-A0A2Z5FRZ1-F1
#
_cell.length_a   1.000
_cell.length_b   1.000
_cell.length_c   1.000
_cell.angle_alpha   90.00
_cell.angle_beta   90.00
_cell.angle_gamma   90.00
#
_symmetry.space_group_name_H-M   'P 1'
#
loop_
_entity.id
_entity.type
_entity.pdbx_description
1 polymer ?
#
loop_
_entity_poly.entity_id
_entity_poly.type
_entity_poly.pdbx_seq_one_letter_code
_entity_poly.pdbx_strand_id
1 'polypeptide(L)'
;MTFRARELSVDQKMVIEELSGRSLGDDEAISIRAVGSNAAPEWLRQSWESAEALGVDRLCMEEIDGEIDAARRARRSDVQFIAG
;
A
#
# COMPACT_ATOMS: atom_id res chain seq x y z
N MET A 1 -6.66 16.92 -0.03
CA MET A 1 -5.70 17.81 -0.70
C MET A 1 -5.70 17.48 -2.18
N THR A 2 -5.64 18.48 -3.06
CA THR A 2 -5.69 18.27 -4.52
C THR A 2 -4.35 18.67 -5.11
N PHE A 3 -3.78 17.81 -5.95
CA PHE A 3 -2.51 17.98 -6.65
C PHE A 3 -2.75 17.85 -8.15
N ARG A 4 -1.91 18.46 -8.97
CA ARG A 4 -1.80 18.11 -10.39
C ARG A 4 -0.89 16.91 -10.55
N ALA A 5 -1.13 16.09 -11.57
CA ALA A 5 -0.28 14.94 -11.87
C ALA A 5 1.20 15.33 -12.06
N ARG A 6 1.48 16.50 -12.66
CA ARG A 6 2.85 17.04 -12.80
C ARG A 6 3.55 17.40 -11.49
N GLU A 7 2.81 17.54 -10.39
CA GLU A 7 3.36 17.85 -9.06
C GLU A 7 3.75 16.58 -8.29
N LEU A 8 3.42 15.40 -8.82
CA LEU A 8 3.81 14.12 -8.24
C LEU A 8 5.26 13.77 -8.64
N SER A 9 5.98 13.13 -7.72
CA SER A 9 7.23 12.44 -8.09
C SER A 9 6.96 11.29 -9.07
N VAL A 10 8.00 10.85 -9.78
CA VAL A 10 7.90 9.73 -10.74
C VAL A 10 7.32 8.48 -10.09
N ASP A 11 7.78 8.13 -8.89
CA ASP A 11 7.31 6.95 -8.16
C ASP A 11 5.83 7.07 -7.75
N GLN A 12 5.41 8.24 -7.28
CA GLN A 12 4.01 8.50 -6.93
C GLN A 12 3.09 8.43 -8.15
N LYS A 13 3.53 8.98 -9.29
CA LYS A 13 2.76 8.92 -10.54
C LYS A 13 2.58 7.47 -10.99
N MET A 14 3.65 6.68 -10.95
CA MET A 14 3.65 5.27 -11.33
C MET A 14 2.66 4.44 -10.50
N VAL A 15 2.70 4.57 -9.17
CA VAL A 15 1.78 3.85 -8.26
C VAL A 15 0.32 4.19 -8.56
N ILE A 16 0.02 5.47 -8.83
CA ILE A 16 -1.37 5.89 -9.10
C ILE A 16 -1.83 5.41 -10.49
N GLU A 17 -0.96 5.42 -11.49
CA GLU A 17 -1.27 4.88 -12.83
C GLU A 17 -1.53 3.37 -12.77
N GLU A 18 -0.75 2.63 -11.98
CA GLU A 18 -0.94 1.19 -11.73
C GLU A 18 -2.28 0.93 -11.02
N LEU A 19 -2.57 1.65 -9.93
CA LEU A 19 -3.84 1.54 -9.21
C LEU A 19 -5.05 1.92 -10.07
N SER A 20 -4.88 2.88 -10.98
CA SER A 20 -5.96 3.37 -11.84
C SER A 20 -6.10 2.56 -13.12
N GLY A 21 -5.13 1.71 -13.47
CA GLY A 21 -5.08 0.95 -14.72
C GLY A 21 -5.01 1.84 -15.97
N ARG A 22 -4.55 3.09 -15.84
CA ARG A 22 -4.49 4.07 -16.93
C ARG A 22 -3.38 5.09 -16.70
N SER A 23 -2.91 5.70 -17.79
CA SER A 23 -1.94 6.79 -17.70
C SER A 23 -2.60 8.12 -17.34
N LEU A 24 -1.87 8.96 -16.60
CA LEU A 24 -2.33 10.26 -16.11
C LEU A 24 -1.81 11.39 -17.00
N GLY A 25 -2.72 12.27 -17.43
CA GLY A 25 -2.35 13.51 -18.12
C GLY A 25 -1.74 14.52 -17.15
N ASP A 26 -0.78 15.32 -17.61
CA ASP A 26 0.00 16.20 -16.71
C ASP A 26 -0.84 17.28 -15.99
N ASP A 27 -1.92 17.75 -16.61
CA ASP A 27 -2.87 18.69 -16.00
C ASP A 27 -4.03 18.01 -15.26
N GLU A 28 -4.06 16.68 -15.19
CA GLU A 28 -5.11 15.95 -14.46
C GLU A 28 -5.06 16.28 -12.96
N ALA A 29 -6.23 16.58 -12.39
CA ALA A 29 -6.35 16.91 -10.97
C ALA A 29 -6.58 15.64 -10.15
N ILE A 30 -5.70 15.39 -9.19
CA ILE A 30 -5.69 14.23 -8.32
C ILE A 30 -6.03 14.70 -6.90
N SER A 31 -7.16 14.24 -6.36
CA SER A 31 -7.60 14.57 -5.01
C SER A 31 -7.27 13.43 -4.05
N ILE A 32 -6.28 13.61 -3.19
CA ILE A 32 -5.99 12.69 -2.09
C ILE A 32 -6.89 13.05 -0.91
N ARG A 33 -7.81 12.15 -0.56
CA ARG A 33 -8.67 12.29 0.63
C ARG A 33 -8.34 11.17 1.60
N ALA A 34 -7.97 11.56 2.83
CA ALA A 34 -8.03 10.64 3.95
C ALA A 34 -9.51 10.32 4.18
N VAL A 35 -9.91 9.09 3.90
CA VAL A 35 -11.27 8.65 4.13
C VAL A 35 -11.36 8.31 5.61
N GLY A 36 -12.08 9.13 6.39
CA GLY A 36 -12.38 8.81 7.78
C GLY A 36 -13.18 7.50 7.85
N SER A 37 -13.09 6.77 8.96
CA SER A 37 -13.54 5.38 9.05
C SER A 37 -15.00 5.15 8.65
N ASN A 38 -15.85 6.16 8.84
CA ASN A 38 -17.27 6.13 8.48
C ASN A 38 -17.58 6.24 6.98
N ALA A 39 -16.65 6.75 6.17
CA ALA A 39 -16.81 6.91 4.73
C ALA A 39 -16.03 5.87 3.92
N ALA A 40 -15.34 4.95 4.60
CA ALA A 40 -14.55 3.91 3.97
C ALA A 40 -15.46 2.83 3.33
N PRO A 41 -15.11 2.33 2.14
CA PRO A 41 -15.76 1.16 1.56
C PRO A 41 -15.75 -0.03 2.51
N GLU A 42 -16.74 -0.93 2.36
CA GLU A 42 -16.91 -2.09 3.24
C GLU A 42 -15.64 -2.95 3.35
N TRP A 43 -15.00 -3.26 2.22
CA TRP A 43 -13.78 -4.07 2.20
C TRP A 43 -12.64 -3.45 3.03
N LEU A 44 -12.52 -2.12 3.04
CA LEU A 44 -11.48 -1.41 3.78
C LEU A 44 -11.78 -1.41 5.26
N ARG A 45 -13.06 -1.24 5.63
CA ARG A 45 -13.51 -1.36 7.03
C ARG A 45 -13.26 -2.76 7.59
N GLN A 46 -13.61 -3.80 6.84
CA GLN A 46 -13.36 -5.20 7.24
C GLN A 46 -11.86 -5.45 7.40
N SER A 47 -11.02 -4.91 6.51
CA SER A 47 -9.57 -5.03 6.64
C SER A 47 -9.04 -4.36 7.91
N TRP A 48 -9.55 -3.18 8.29
CA TRP A 48 -9.15 -2.53 9.53
C TRP A 48 -9.63 -3.28 10.77
N GLU A 49 -10.87 -3.78 10.77
CA GLU A 49 -11.40 -4.58 11.87
C GLU A 49 -10.57 -5.86 12.07
N SER A 50 -10.20 -6.53 10.98
CA SER A 50 -9.30 -7.69 11.04
C SER A 50 -7.91 -7.32 11.55
N ALA A 51 -7.38 -6.16 11.16
CA ALA A 51 -6.07 -5.70 11.60
C ALA A 51 -6.06 -5.39 13.11
N GLU A 52 -7.12 -4.74 13.60
CA GLU A 52 -7.32 -4.46 15.02
C GLU A 52 -7.51 -5.74 15.83
N ALA A 53 -8.30 -6.70 15.33
CA ALA A 53 -8.50 -7.99 15.98
C ALA A 53 -7.20 -8.81 16.09
N LEU A 54 -6.30 -8.67 15.12
CA LEU A 54 -4.98 -9.30 15.11
C LEU A 54 -3.92 -8.49 15.87
N GLY A 55 -4.24 -7.26 16.30
CA GLY A 55 -3.31 -6.33 16.95
C GLY A 55 -2.21 -5.80 16.03
N VAL A 56 -2.31 -6.05 14.72
CA VAL A 56 -1.30 -5.62 13.73
C VAL A 56 -1.41 -4.13 13.38
N ASP A 57 -2.46 -3.46 13.86
CA ASP A 57 -2.62 -2.00 13.80
C ASP A 57 -1.69 -1.26 14.77
N ARG A 58 -1.03 -1.97 15.69
CA ARG A 58 -0.23 -1.40 16.79
C ARG A 58 1.24 -1.84 16.81
N LEU A 59 1.72 -2.45 15.72
CA LEU A 59 3.10 -2.91 15.63
C LEU A 59 4.08 -1.74 15.73
N CYS A 60 5.16 -1.92 16.48
CA CYS A 60 6.28 -0.98 16.45
C CYS A 60 7.14 -1.17 15.18
N MET A 61 8.03 -0.22 14.90
CA MET A 61 8.92 -0.31 13.73
C MET A 61 9.77 -1.59 13.75
N GLU A 62 10.25 -2.02 14.92
CA GLU A 62 11.09 -3.22 15.05
C GLU A 62 10.32 -4.50 14.69
N GLU A 63 9.04 -4.58 15.07
CA GLU A 63 8.17 -5.71 14.73
C GLU A 63 7.85 -5.75 13.23
N ILE A 64 7.63 -4.58 12.63
CA ILE A 64 7.41 -4.45 11.18
C ILE A 64 8.66 -4.90 10.41
N ASP A 65 9.84 -4.42 10.80
CA ASP A 65 11.10 -4.80 10.15
C ASP A 65 11.37 -6.30 10.30
N GLY A 66 11.09 -6.87 11.47
CA GLY A 66 11.21 -8.30 11.73
C GLY A 66 10.35 -9.16 10.81
N GLU A 67 9.09 -8.78 10.60
CA GLU A 67 8.16 -9.46 9.69
C GLU A 67 8.58 -9.30 8.22
N ILE A 68 8.99 -8.10 7.80
CA ILE A 68 9.49 -7.85 6.44
C ILE A 68 10.73 -8.71 6.15
N ASP A 69 11.66 -8.79 7.10
CA ASP A 69 12.86 -9.60 6.94
C ASP A 69 12.56 -11.10 6.96
N ALA A 70 11.58 -11.55 7.74
CA ALA A 70 11.07 -12.92 7.69
C ALA A 70 10.47 -13.25 6.31
N ALA A 71 9.59 -12.39 5.79
CA ALA A 71 9.00 -12.55 4.47
C ALA A 71 10.05 -12.53 3.34
N ARG A 72 11.06 -11.65 3.43
CA ARG A 72 12.19 -11.61 2.49
C ARG A 72 13.06 -12.86 2.56
N ARG A 73 13.23 -13.46 3.75
CA ARG A 73 13.94 -14.74 3.90
C ARG A 73 13.14 -15.88 3.29
N ALA A 74 11.84 -15.97 3.58
CA ALA A 74 10.96 -16.99 3.00
C ALA A 74 10.99 -16.98 1.47
N ARG A 75 10.84 -15.81 0.83
CA ARG A 75 10.93 -15.67 -0.63
C ARG A 75 12.27 -16.13 -1.20
N ARG A 76 13.38 -15.91 -0.48
CA ARG A 76 14.71 -16.38 -0.91
C ARG A 76 14.83 -17.89 -0.81
N SER A 77 14.28 -18.49 0.23
CA SER A 77 14.25 -19.94 0.41
C SER A 77 13.37 -20.62 -0.64
N ASP A 78 12.22 -20.03 -0.98
CA ASP A 78 11.32 -20.55 -2.01
C ASP A 78 12.01 -20.54 -3.39
N VAL A 79 12.68 -19.44 -3.75
CA VAL A 79 13.48 -19.35 -4.99
C VAL A 79 14.60 -20.39 -5.04
N GLN A 80 15.18 -20.74 -3.90
CA GLN A 80 16.23 -21.76 -3.81
C GLN A 80 15.68 -23.18 -3.94
N PHE A 81 14.41 -23.41 -3.60
CA PHE A 81 13.73 -24.71 -3.71
C PHE A 81 13.24 -25.02 -5.13
N ILE A 82 12.92 -24.01 -5.95
CA ILE A 82 12.55 -24.18 -7.37
C ILE A 82 13.75 -24.29 -8.33
N ALA A 83 14.97 -24.04 -7.86
CA ALA A 83 16.19 -24.09 -8.67
C ALA A 83 17.07 -25.34 -8.42
N GLY A 84 16.57 -26.32 -7.64
CA GLY A 84 17.25 -27.57 -7.29
C GLY A 84 16.71 -28.78 -8.03
#